data_AF-A0A453TCC2-F1
#
_entry.id   AF-A0A453TCC2-F1
#
_cell.length_a   1.000
_cell.length_b   1.000
_cell.length_c   1.000
_cell.angle_alpha   90.00
_cell.angle_beta   90.00
_cell.angle_gamma   90.00
#
_symmetry.space_group_name_H-M   'P 1'
#
loop_
_entity.id
_entity.type
_entity.pdbx_description
1 polymer ?
#
loop_
_entity_poly.entity_id
_entity_poly.type
_entity_poly.pdbx_seq_one_letter_code
_entity_poly.pdbx_strand_id
1 'polypeptide(L)'
;MKFGKRLKKQVEESLPGWRDKFLAYKRLKVLVRLVSGSSPHRAVAEATFVRLLNDEVDRFNAFFLEQEEEFIIRHKEVRETVKAVAGEEPSEAERAVEMRKVRREIVDLHGEMVLLLNYSAVNYTGLFPNLPSGWTMTIWRLFSSNIFGHASPKKKFGRFLKL
;
A
#
# COMPACT_ATOMS: atom_id res chain seq x y z
N MET A 1 4.00 13.22 -12.06
CA MET A 1 5.31 12.75 -12.59
C MET A 1 5.14 11.43 -13.34
N LYS A 2 6.10 11.05 -14.20
CA LYS A 2 6.08 9.77 -14.96
C LYS A 2 6.19 8.54 -14.04
N PHE A 3 6.89 8.67 -12.91
CA PHE A 3 7.16 7.57 -11.97
C PHE A 3 5.89 6.96 -11.34
N GLY A 4 5.00 7.77 -10.76
CA GLY A 4 3.76 7.27 -10.16
C GLY A 4 2.83 6.56 -11.14
N LYS A 5 2.82 6.97 -12.42
CA LYS A 5 2.08 6.27 -13.48
C LYS A 5 2.65 4.88 -13.76
N ARG A 6 3.99 4.73 -13.73
CA ARG A 6 4.67 3.45 -13.92
C ARG A 6 4.38 2.50 -12.75
N LEU A 7 4.49 2.98 -11.51
CA LEU A 7 4.15 2.19 -10.33
C LEU A 7 2.69 1.72 -10.35
N LYS A 8 1.77 2.63 -10.68
CA LYS A 8 0.36 2.28 -10.81
C LYS A 8 0.16 1.17 -11.86
N LYS A 9 0.72 1.35 -13.06
CA LYS A 9 0.64 0.37 -14.14
C LYS A 9 1.17 -1.00 -13.70
N GLN A 10 2.32 -1.03 -13.02
CA GLN A 10 2.90 -2.27 -12.52
C GLN A 10 1.96 -3.01 -11.56
N VAL A 11 1.35 -2.28 -10.60
CA VAL A 11 0.38 -2.88 -9.68
C VAL A 11 -0.86 -3.40 -10.42
N GLU A 12 -1.40 -2.63 -11.37
CA GLU A 12 -2.59 -3.03 -12.15
C GLU A 12 -2.35 -4.23 -13.09
N GLU A 13 -1.11 -4.42 -13.55
CA GLU A 13 -0.70 -5.56 -14.37
C GLU A 13 -0.43 -6.81 -13.53
N SER A 14 0.26 -6.66 -12.40
CA SER A 14 0.58 -7.79 -11.51
C SER A 14 -0.62 -8.27 -10.70
N LEU A 15 -1.49 -7.37 -10.24
CA LEU A 15 -2.65 -7.66 -9.39
C LEU A 15 -3.91 -6.99 -9.96
N PRO A 16 -4.58 -7.62 -10.96
CA PRO A 16 -5.75 -7.04 -11.61
C PRO A 16 -6.90 -6.70 -10.65
N GLY A 17 -7.02 -7.43 -9.53
CA GLY A 17 -8.03 -7.19 -8.49
C GLY A 17 -7.85 -5.87 -7.72
N TRP A 18 -6.73 -5.16 -7.88
CA TRP A 18 -6.44 -3.91 -7.18
C TRP A 18 -6.74 -2.66 -8.01
N ARG A 19 -7.18 -2.81 -9.28
CA ARG A 19 -7.36 -1.71 -10.24
C ARG A 19 -8.38 -0.65 -9.78
N ASP A 20 -9.44 -1.08 -9.12
CA ASP A 20 -10.52 -0.21 -8.61
C ASP A 20 -10.21 0.37 -7.22
N LYS A 21 -9.11 -0.07 -6.57
CA LYS A 21 -8.76 0.33 -5.20
C LYS A 21 -8.02 1.67 -5.14
N PHE A 22 -7.47 2.14 -6.26
CA PHE A 22 -6.78 3.43 -6.32
C PHE A 22 -7.71 4.62 -6.07
N LEU A 23 -7.13 5.68 -5.50
CA LEU A 23 -7.69 7.01 -5.31
C LEU A 23 -8.32 7.54 -6.61
N ALA A 24 -9.58 8.00 -6.53
CA ALA A 24 -10.29 8.60 -7.65
C ALA A 24 -9.81 10.03 -7.98
N TYR A 25 -8.51 10.18 -8.27
CA TYR A 25 -7.82 11.46 -8.46
C TYR A 25 -8.51 12.41 -9.46
N LYS A 26 -9.12 11.87 -10.52
CA LYS A 26 -9.83 12.68 -11.52
C LYS A 26 -10.99 13.47 -10.91
N ARG A 27 -11.76 12.86 -10.00
CA ARG A 27 -12.91 13.51 -9.35
C ARG A 27 -12.44 14.60 -8.39
N LEU A 28 -11.46 14.29 -7.55
CA LEU A 28 -10.86 15.25 -6.61
C LEU A 28 -10.29 16.47 -7.35
N LYS A 29 -9.58 16.27 -8.46
CA LYS A 29 -9.00 17.35 -9.26
C LYS A 29 -10.04 18.33 -9.83
N VAL A 30 -11.23 17.84 -10.20
CA VAL A 30 -12.31 18.71 -10.69
C VAL A 30 -12.78 19.64 -9.57
N LEU A 31 -12.97 19.11 -8.36
CA LEU A 31 -13.39 19.89 -7.19
C LEU A 31 -12.34 20.92 -6.77
N VAL A 32 -11.04 20.56 -6.78
CA VAL A 32 -9.95 21.50 -6.49
C VAL A 32 -10.01 22.72 -7.41
N ARG A 33 -10.24 22.53 -8.72
CA ARG A 33 -10.35 23.65 -9.67
C ARG A 33 -11.52 24.58 -9.36
N LEU A 34 -12.65 24.04 -8.90
CA LEU A 34 -13.82 24.82 -8.50
C LEU A 34 -13.57 25.61 -7.20
N VAL A 35 -12.81 25.04 -6.27
CA VAL A 35 -12.43 25.69 -5.00
C VAL A 35 -11.37 26.77 -5.22
N SER A 36 -10.43 26.56 -6.15
CA SER A 36 -9.37 27.54 -6.46
C SER A 36 -9.82 28.69 -7.35
N GLY A 37 -10.99 28.60 -7.98
CA GLY A 37 -11.56 29.67 -8.81
C GLY A 37 -12.44 30.64 -8.03
N SER A 38 -12.80 31.76 -8.67
CA SER A 38 -13.74 32.77 -8.16
C SER A 38 -15.20 32.31 -8.25
N SER A 39 -15.49 31.06 -7.87
CA SER A 39 -16.84 30.49 -7.98
C SER A 39 -17.73 30.98 -6.84
N PRO A 40 -18.97 31.44 -7.12
CA PRO A 40 -19.95 31.75 -6.07
C PRO A 40 -20.34 30.52 -5.24
N HIS A 41 -20.03 29.31 -5.72
CA HIS A 41 -20.29 28.04 -5.04
C HIS A 41 -19.07 27.48 -4.29
N ARG A 42 -18.05 28.31 -4.02
CA ARG A 42 -16.78 27.87 -3.42
C ARG A 42 -16.96 27.10 -2.10
N ALA A 43 -17.79 27.58 -1.18
CA ALA A 43 -18.02 26.92 0.11
C ALA A 43 -18.64 25.52 -0.05
N VAL A 44 -19.59 25.36 -0.97
CA VAL A 44 -20.21 24.07 -1.29
C VAL A 44 -19.20 23.12 -1.95
N ALA A 45 -18.39 23.64 -2.87
CA ALA A 45 -17.34 22.86 -3.52
C ALA A 45 -16.26 22.40 -2.52
N GLU A 46 -15.90 23.23 -1.55
CA GLU A 46 -14.95 22.91 -0.50
C GLU A 46 -15.49 21.83 0.44
N ALA A 47 -16.71 21.97 0.94
CA ALA A 47 -17.35 20.93 1.77
C ALA A 47 -17.47 19.60 1.01
N THR A 48 -17.83 19.65 -0.28
CA THR A 48 -17.91 18.47 -1.14
C THR A 48 -16.53 17.82 -1.35
N PHE A 49 -15.50 18.63 -1.54
CA PHE A 49 -14.12 18.16 -1.68
C PHE A 49 -13.64 17.46 -0.41
N VAL A 50 -13.81 18.08 0.76
CA VAL A 50 -13.39 17.50 2.05
C VAL A 50 -14.08 16.17 2.30
N ARG A 51 -15.40 16.10 2.10
CA ARG A 51 -16.15 14.85 2.27
C ARG A 51 -15.64 13.76 1.32
N LEU A 52 -15.54 14.06 0.02
CA LEU A 52 -15.05 13.08 -0.96
C LEU A 52 -13.61 12.64 -0.68
N LEU A 53 -12.76 13.56 -0.22
CA LEU A 53 -11.38 13.25 0.14
C LEU A 53 -11.33 12.27 1.32
N ASN A 54 -12.12 12.52 2.37
CA ASN A 54 -12.20 11.63 3.52
C ASN A 54 -12.73 10.25 3.12
N ASP A 55 -13.84 10.19 2.37
CA ASP A 55 -14.42 8.93 1.89
C ASP A 55 -13.39 8.11 1.07
N GLU A 56 -12.62 8.78 0.20
CA GLU A 56 -11.59 8.12 -0.59
C GLU A 56 -10.39 7.65 0.25
N VAL A 57 -9.97 8.45 1.24
CA VAL A 57 -8.88 8.10 2.18
C VAL A 57 -9.26 6.89 3.01
N ASP A 58 -10.47 6.89 3.58
CA ASP A 58 -10.98 5.77 4.37
C ASP A 58 -11.06 4.49 3.53
N ARG A 59 -11.56 4.60 2.29
CA ARG A 59 -11.67 3.47 1.37
C ARG A 59 -10.32 2.84 1.03
N PHE A 60 -9.34 3.63 0.60
CA PHE A 60 -8.05 3.05 0.20
C PHE A 60 -7.23 2.57 1.41
N ASN A 61 -7.44 3.17 2.59
CA ASN A 61 -6.82 2.72 3.85
C ASN A 61 -7.42 1.42 4.36
N ALA A 62 -8.76 1.27 4.30
CA ALA A 62 -9.42 0.01 4.66
C ALA A 62 -8.85 -1.14 3.82
N PHE A 63 -8.76 -0.94 2.50
CA PHE A 63 -8.14 -1.92 1.62
C PHE A 63 -6.67 -2.20 1.99
N PHE A 64 -5.87 -1.18 2.31
CA PHE A 64 -4.48 -1.39 2.72
C PHE A 64 -4.38 -2.25 3.99
N LEU A 65 -5.21 -1.98 4.99
CA LEU A 65 -5.23 -2.73 6.25
C LEU A 65 -5.67 -4.18 6.03
N GLU A 66 -6.72 -4.41 5.24
CA GLU A 66 -7.16 -5.77 4.88
C GLU A 66 -6.04 -6.58 4.21
N GLN A 67 -5.28 -5.99 3.30
CA GLN A 67 -4.14 -6.65 2.65
C GLN A 67 -2.96 -6.85 3.61
N GLU A 68 -2.68 -5.89 4.50
CA GLU A 68 -1.65 -6.03 5.53
C GLU A 68 -1.97 -7.21 6.47
N GLU A 69 -3.21 -7.35 6.90
CA GLU A 69 -3.68 -8.46 7.72
C GLU A 69 -3.52 -9.82 7.00
N GLU A 70 -3.92 -9.90 5.73
CA GLU A 70 -3.73 -11.11 4.92
C GLU A 70 -2.24 -11.52 4.86
N PHE A 71 -1.34 -10.55 4.63
CA PHE A 71 0.09 -10.83 4.58
C PHE A 71 0.67 -11.25 5.93
N ILE A 72 0.17 -10.72 7.04
CA ILE A 72 0.56 -11.16 8.39
C ILE A 72 0.17 -12.63 8.60
N ILE A 73 -1.02 -13.03 8.16
CA ILE A 73 -1.51 -14.41 8.26
C ILE A 73 -0.63 -15.33 7.41
N ARG A 74 -0.48 -15.04 6.11
CA ARG A 74 0.33 -15.85 5.20
C ARG A 74 1.79 -15.94 5.61
N HIS A 75 2.38 -14.86 6.10
CA HIS A 75 3.73 -14.90 6.65
C HIS A 75 3.86 -15.89 7.81
N LYS A 76 2.88 -15.94 8.71
CA LYS A 76 2.86 -16.92 9.81
C LYS A 76 2.75 -18.34 9.26
N GLU A 77 1.86 -18.59 8.31
CA GLU A 77 1.67 -19.91 7.69
C GLU A 77 2.96 -20.40 7.01
N VAL A 78 3.57 -19.57 6.16
CA VAL A 78 4.85 -19.85 5.50
C VAL A 78 5.93 -20.17 6.53
N ARG A 79 5.99 -19.40 7.63
CA ARG A 79 6.97 -19.63 8.69
C ARG A 79 6.79 -20.97 9.39
N GLU A 80 5.55 -21.40 9.63
CA GLU A 80 5.31 -22.72 10.22
C GLU A 80 5.61 -23.85 9.22
N THR A 81 5.30 -23.69 7.92
CA THR A 81 5.71 -24.65 6.87
C THR A 81 7.23 -24.78 6.79
N VAL A 82 7.98 -23.68 6.85
CA VAL A 82 9.47 -23.71 6.89
C VAL A 82 9.97 -24.56 8.05
N LYS A 83 9.40 -24.41 9.25
CA LYS A 83 9.81 -25.19 10.42
C LYS A 83 9.46 -26.68 10.27
N ALA A 84 8.30 -27.00 9.73
CA ALA A 84 7.89 -28.38 9.50
C ALA A 84 8.87 -29.10 8.55
N VAL A 85 9.17 -28.48 7.41
CA VAL A 85 10.15 -29.02 6.43
C VAL A 85 11.56 -29.16 7.01
N ALA A 86 11.93 -28.32 7.98
CA ALA A 86 13.21 -28.41 8.67
C ALA A 86 13.25 -29.52 9.74
N GLY A 87 12.09 -29.86 10.35
CA GLY A 87 11.99 -30.83 11.45
C GLY A 87 11.70 -32.27 11.04
N GLU A 88 11.25 -32.51 9.82
CA GLU A 88 11.00 -33.87 9.31
C GLU A 88 12.30 -34.55 8.78
N GLU A 89 12.31 -35.88 8.77
CA GLU A 89 13.32 -36.74 8.10
C GLU A 89 12.76 -37.32 6.78
N PRO A 90 12.31 -36.50 5.81
CA PRO A 90 11.93 -36.99 4.49
C PRO A 90 13.18 -37.37 3.70
N SER A 91 13.00 -38.14 2.62
CA SER A 91 14.09 -38.38 1.69
C SER A 91 14.62 -37.05 1.15
N GLU A 92 15.92 -36.99 0.79
CA GLU A 92 16.55 -35.78 0.29
C GLU A 92 15.80 -35.17 -0.92
N ALA A 93 15.24 -36.03 -1.78
CA ALA A 93 14.44 -35.63 -2.93
C ALA A 93 13.12 -34.93 -2.54
N GLU A 94 12.40 -35.47 -1.54
CA GLU A 94 11.17 -34.87 -1.02
C GLU A 94 11.45 -33.53 -0.32
N ARG A 95 12.50 -33.47 0.50
CA ARG A 95 12.95 -32.22 1.14
C ARG A 95 13.24 -31.13 0.10
N ALA A 96 13.93 -31.48 -1.00
CA ALA A 96 14.25 -30.54 -2.06
C ALA A 96 13.02 -30.05 -2.83
N VAL A 97 11.98 -30.88 -2.98
CA VAL A 97 10.70 -30.48 -3.57
C VAL A 97 9.98 -29.49 -2.65
N GLU A 98 9.83 -29.81 -1.36
CA GLU A 98 9.15 -28.94 -0.41
C GLU A 98 9.88 -27.60 -0.21
N MET A 99 11.21 -27.61 -0.11
CA MET A 99 12.01 -26.40 -0.03
C MET A 99 11.82 -25.47 -1.25
N ARG A 100 11.67 -26.05 -2.45
CA ARG A 100 11.39 -25.26 -3.67
C ARG A 100 10.00 -24.61 -3.65
N LYS A 101 8.99 -25.30 -3.09
CA LYS A 101 7.65 -24.74 -2.92
C LYS A 101 7.68 -23.56 -1.94
N VAL A 102 8.26 -23.78 -0.77
CA VAL A 102 8.43 -22.75 0.27
C VAL A 102 9.18 -21.53 -0.25
N ARG A 103 10.28 -21.73 -0.99
CA ARG A 103 11.04 -20.63 -1.57
C ARG A 103 10.20 -19.81 -2.55
N ARG A 104 9.38 -20.46 -3.37
CA ARG A 104 8.49 -19.79 -4.31
C ARG A 104 7.46 -18.95 -3.57
N GLU A 105 6.82 -19.52 -2.57
CA GLU A 105 5.81 -18.83 -1.77
C GLU A 105 6.37 -17.60 -1.03
N ILE A 106 7.60 -17.70 -0.48
CA ILE A 106 8.30 -16.55 0.12
C ILE A 106 8.52 -15.43 -0.91
N VAL A 107 8.97 -15.77 -2.12
CA VAL A 107 9.24 -14.78 -3.17
C VAL A 107 7.95 -14.14 -3.67
N ASP A 108 6.89 -14.92 -3.85
CA ASP A 108 5.58 -14.43 -4.30
C ASP A 108 4.97 -13.50 -3.24
N LEU A 109 4.95 -13.92 -1.97
CA LEU A 109 4.48 -13.11 -0.84
C LEU A 109 5.28 -11.79 -0.74
N HIS A 110 6.60 -11.86 -0.86
CA HIS A 110 7.44 -10.65 -0.86
C HIS A 110 7.11 -9.72 -2.03
N GLY A 111 6.89 -10.28 -3.22
CA GLY A 111 6.49 -9.53 -4.41
C GLY A 111 5.18 -8.78 -4.20
N GLU A 112 4.18 -9.45 -3.64
CA GLU A 112 2.86 -8.88 -3.32
C GLU A 112 2.96 -7.76 -2.27
N MET A 113 3.76 -7.95 -1.22
CA MET A 113 4.03 -6.91 -0.22
C MET A 113 4.67 -5.65 -0.84
N VAL A 114 5.63 -5.82 -1.76
CA VAL A 114 6.24 -4.69 -2.49
C VAL A 114 5.20 -3.98 -3.36
N LEU A 115 4.27 -4.72 -3.97
CA LEU A 115 3.16 -4.12 -4.72
C LEU A 115 2.23 -3.32 -3.81
N LEU A 116 1.97 -3.75 -2.57
CA LEU A 116 1.20 -2.98 -1.58
C LEU A 116 1.89 -1.67 -1.17
N LEU A 117 3.21 -1.70 -1.01
CA LEU A 117 4.01 -0.50 -0.78
C LEU A 117 3.96 0.46 -1.97
N ASN A 118 3.97 -0.06 -3.20
CA ASN A 118 3.82 0.75 -4.40
C ASN A 118 2.41 1.33 -4.52
N TYR A 119 1.38 0.54 -4.19
CA TYR A 119 0.00 0.98 -4.12
C TYR A 119 -0.16 2.15 -3.14
N SER A 120 0.35 2.02 -1.92
CA SER A 120 0.27 3.09 -0.93
C SER A 120 1.04 4.33 -1.40
N ALA A 121 2.26 4.16 -1.92
CA ALA A 121 3.03 5.27 -2.47
C ALA A 121 2.26 6.02 -3.57
N VAL A 122 1.62 5.32 -4.51
CA VAL A 122 0.81 5.95 -5.58
C VAL A 122 -0.38 6.71 -5.01
N ASN A 123 -1.12 6.13 -4.06
CA ASN A 123 -2.31 6.76 -3.49
C ASN A 123 -1.96 8.00 -2.67
N TYR A 124 -1.01 7.88 -1.74
CA TYR A 124 -0.61 9.00 -0.89
C TYR A 124 0.12 10.09 -1.68
N THR A 125 1.02 9.75 -2.62
CA THR A 125 1.64 10.77 -3.50
C THR A 125 0.62 11.48 -4.38
N GLY A 126 -0.49 10.81 -4.74
CA GLY A 126 -1.63 11.40 -5.45
C GLY A 126 -2.39 12.46 -4.65
N LEU A 127 -2.27 12.49 -3.32
CA LEU A 127 -2.91 13.48 -2.46
C LEU A 127 -2.16 14.82 -2.45
N PHE A 128 -0.82 14.80 -2.47
CA PHE A 128 0.01 16.01 -2.29
C PHE A 128 -0.28 17.16 -3.26
N PRO A 129 -0.50 16.94 -4.57
CA PRO A 129 -0.80 18.04 -5.50
C PRO A 129 -2.15 18.72 -5.26
N ASN A 130 -3.03 18.15 -4.44
CA ASN A 130 -4.39 18.62 -4.20
C ASN A 130 -4.58 19.20 -2.78
N LEU A 131 -3.54 19.18 -1.95
CA LEU A 131 -3.61 19.66 -0.56
C LEU A 131 -3.28 21.17 -0.50
N PRO A 132 -4.05 21.97 0.26
CA PRO A 132 -3.69 23.36 0.55
C PRO A 132 -2.30 23.45 1.19
N SER A 133 -1.56 24.53 0.90
CA SER A 133 -0.25 24.81 1.51
C SER A 133 -0.36 24.78 3.04
N GLY A 134 0.33 23.83 3.69
CA GLY A 134 0.28 23.58 5.14
C GLY A 134 -0.08 22.13 5.51
N TRP A 135 -0.82 21.41 4.66
CA TRP A 135 -1.31 20.06 4.95
C TRP A 135 -0.37 18.94 4.49
N THR A 136 0.62 19.28 3.66
CA THR A 136 1.61 18.34 3.11
C THR A 136 2.46 17.68 4.19
N MET A 137 2.89 18.44 5.21
CA MET A 137 3.68 17.90 6.33
C MET A 137 2.87 16.98 7.25
N THR A 138 1.58 17.27 7.44
CA THR A 138 0.66 16.45 8.23
C THR A 138 0.37 15.12 7.55
N ILE A 139 0.05 15.13 6.25
CA ILE A 139 -0.18 13.91 5.47
C ILE A 139 1.11 13.11 5.31
N TRP A 140 2.27 13.77 5.17
CA TRP A 140 3.57 13.08 5.15
C TRP A 140 3.90 12.43 6.51
N ARG A 141 3.57 13.07 7.64
CA ARG A 141 3.69 12.47 8.97
C ARG A 141 2.75 11.28 9.15
N LEU A 142 1.50 11.39 8.68
CA LEU A 142 0.54 10.29 8.73
C LEU A 142 0.99 9.12 7.84
N PHE A 143 1.40 9.38 6.60
CA PHE A 143 1.99 8.37 5.70
C PHE A 143 3.22 7.69 6.32
N SER A 144 4.13 8.48 6.90
CA SER A 144 5.34 7.94 7.53
C SER A 144 5.02 7.16 8.81
N SER A 145 4.04 7.61 9.59
CA SER A 145 3.63 6.94 10.83
C SER A 145 2.78 5.70 10.55
N ASN A 146 2.00 5.67 9.47
CA ASN A 146 1.16 4.52 9.11
C ASN A 146 2.01 3.42 8.45
N ILE A 147 2.96 3.79 7.56
CA ILE A 147 3.86 2.81 6.93
C ILE A 147 5.02 2.38 7.85
N PHE A 148 5.60 3.29 8.62
CA PHE A 148 6.78 3.00 9.45
C PHE A 148 6.48 2.89 10.94
N GLY A 149 5.25 3.13 11.41
CA GLY A 149 4.99 3.34 12.85
C GLY A 149 5.74 4.56 13.39
N HIS A 150 5.68 4.83 14.69
CA HIS A 150 6.56 5.81 15.35
C HIS A 150 8.06 5.45 15.34
N ALA A 151 8.47 4.41 14.61
CA ALA A 151 9.85 3.98 14.51
C ALA A 151 10.52 4.48 13.23
N SER A 152 11.74 5.00 13.38
CA SER A 152 12.58 5.46 12.26
C SER A 152 12.74 4.38 11.16
N PRO A 153 12.67 4.75 9.86
CA PRO A 153 12.72 3.82 8.72
C PRO A 153 13.90 2.83 8.76
N LYS A 154 15.07 3.26 9.26
CA LYS A 154 16.27 2.42 9.36
C LYS A 154 16.14 1.28 10.38
N LYS A 155 15.30 1.44 11.40
CA LYS A 155 15.16 0.47 12.50
C LYS A 155 14.18 -0.66 12.20
N LYS A 156 13.13 -0.42 11.39
CA LYS A 156 12.18 -1.47 10.96
C LYS A 156 12.73 -2.31 9.81
N PHE A 157 13.38 -1.71 8.81
CA PHE A 157 14.00 -2.46 7.71
C PHE A 157 15.06 -3.45 8.22
N GLY A 158 15.86 -3.05 9.22
CA GLY A 158 16.82 -3.93 9.88
C GLY A 158 16.23 -4.96 10.84
N ARG A 159 14.93 -4.88 11.18
CA ARG A 159 14.23 -5.86 12.03
C ARG A 159 13.41 -6.85 11.20
N PHE A 160 12.93 -6.42 10.02
CA PHE A 160 12.28 -7.28 9.02
C PHE A 160 13.28 -8.14 8.23
N LEU A 161 14.53 -7.68 8.08
CA LEU A 161 15.64 -8.46 7.50
C LEU A 161 16.39 -9.34 8.52
N LYS A 162 16.01 -9.31 9.80
CA LYS A 162 16.64 -10.07 10.90
C LYS A 162 15.72 -11.13 11.53
N LEU A 163 14.56 -11.36 10.94
CA LEU A 163 13.65 -12.47 11.26
C LEU A 163 13.59 -13.40 10.05
#